data_AF-A0A1Q4W981-F1
#
_entry.id   AF-A0A1Q4W981-F1
#
_cell.length_a   1.000
_cell.length_b   1.000
_cell.length_c   1.000
_cell.angle_alpha   90.00
_cell.angle_beta   90.00
_cell.angle_gamma   90.00
#
_symmetry.space_group_name_H-M   'P 1'
#
loop_
_entity.id
_entity.type
_entity.pdbx_description
1 polymer ?
#
loop_
_entity_poly.entity_id
_entity_poly.type
_entity_poly.pdbx_seq_one_letter_code
_entity_poly.pdbx_strand_id
1 'polypeptide(L)'
;MESLLQAVAVIAHDRDRNLVATLHYAANSWITASAWTIPGGKVEVGERLDEAAARELREETGLLVEPADLRLVHTVQVRTGWDGEHPFLLSVFLATAWRGELTNTEPDKHLDAVWSPADGLPLPMFPTAHAALTHHLSGGRGFSTYGWDDEGFDPRALIGA
;
A
#
# COMPACT_ATOMS: atom_id res chain seq x y z
N MET A 1 20.67 -6.82 17.66
CA MET A 1 19.90 -7.43 16.56
C MET A 1 18.92 -6.36 16.12
N GLU A 2 19.14 -5.77 14.95
CA GLU A 2 18.18 -4.81 14.39
C GLU A 2 16.94 -5.57 13.92
N SER A 3 15.77 -5.10 14.34
CA SER A 3 14.49 -5.65 13.88
C SER A 3 14.14 -5.07 12.52
N LEU A 4 13.66 -5.92 11.62
CA LEU A 4 13.14 -5.50 10.33
C LEU A 4 11.96 -4.54 10.51
N LEU A 5 11.93 -3.43 9.77
CA LEU A 5 10.80 -2.50 9.79
C LEU A 5 9.52 -3.21 9.30
N GLN A 6 8.39 -2.87 9.93
CA GLN A 6 7.08 -3.39 9.55
C GLN A 6 6.23 -2.25 9.01
N ALA A 7 5.64 -2.49 7.85
CA ALA A 7 4.65 -1.63 7.23
C ALA A 7 3.40 -2.45 6.90
N VAL A 8 2.28 -1.75 6.79
CA VAL A 8 0.99 -2.32 6.42
C VAL A 8 0.39 -1.55 5.25
N ALA A 9 -0.45 -2.21 4.48
CA ALA A 9 -1.29 -1.56 3.49
C ALA A 9 -2.64 -2.25 3.41
N VAL A 10 -3.65 -1.54 2.90
CA VAL A 10 -5.01 -2.04 2.78
C VAL A 10 -5.52 -1.90 1.35
N ILE A 11 -5.89 -3.04 0.76
CA ILE A 11 -6.72 -3.08 -0.43
C ILE A 11 -8.18 -2.97 0.04
N ALA A 12 -8.78 -1.78 -0.04
CA ALA A 12 -10.23 -1.63 0.07
C ALA A 12 -10.85 -1.92 -1.30
N HIS A 13 -11.49 -3.07 -1.47
CA HIS A 13 -12.04 -3.53 -2.74
C HIS A 13 -13.57 -3.62 -2.67
N ASP A 14 -14.24 -2.71 -3.38
CA ASP A 14 -15.67 -2.78 -3.67
C ASP A 14 -15.88 -3.79 -4.80
N ARG A 15 -16.20 -5.03 -4.42
CA ARG A 15 -16.33 -6.14 -5.37
C ARG A 15 -17.56 -6.03 -6.26
N ASP A 16 -18.59 -5.32 -5.82
CA ASP A 16 -19.83 -5.16 -6.57
C ASP A 16 -19.62 -4.17 -7.73
N ARG A 17 -18.84 -3.12 -7.48
CA ARG A 17 -18.48 -2.11 -8.50
C ARG A 17 -17.15 -2.39 -9.20
N ASN A 18 -16.40 -3.40 -8.74
CA ASN A 18 -15.05 -3.73 -9.20
C ASN A 18 -14.08 -2.54 -9.09
N LEU A 19 -14.11 -1.87 -7.93
CA LEU A 19 -13.29 -0.68 -7.65
C LEU A 19 -12.36 -0.92 -6.46
N VAL A 20 -11.17 -0.34 -6.50
CA VAL A 20 -10.21 -0.31 -5.39
C VAL A 20 -9.91 1.13 -4.99
N ALA A 21 -9.82 1.39 -3.69
CA ALA A 21 -9.39 2.69 -3.20
C ALA A 21 -7.90 2.89 -3.49
N THR A 22 -7.55 4.00 -4.12
CA THR A 22 -6.16 4.39 -4.38
C THR A 22 -5.92 5.83 -3.97
N LEU A 23 -4.67 6.12 -3.58
CA LEU A 23 -4.20 7.44 -3.17
C LEU A 23 -3.15 7.91 -4.16
N HIS A 24 -3.25 9.16 -4.63
CA HIS A 24 -2.22 9.77 -5.47
C HIS A 24 -1.19 10.45 -4.58
N TYR A 25 -0.09 9.76 -4.31
CA TYR A 25 0.95 10.23 -3.40
C TYR A 25 1.76 11.37 -4.03
N ALA A 26 1.94 12.47 -3.30
CA ALA A 26 2.70 13.62 -3.77
C ALA A 26 4.20 13.31 -3.83
N ALA A 27 4.91 13.92 -4.80
CA ALA A 27 6.37 13.87 -4.82
C ALA A 27 6.95 14.49 -3.53
N ASN A 28 8.09 13.97 -3.05
CA ASN A 28 8.74 14.44 -1.83
C ASN A 28 10.26 14.21 -1.90
N SER A 29 10.97 14.31 -0.77
CA SER A 29 12.43 14.20 -0.73
C SER A 29 13.00 12.85 -1.18
N TRP A 30 12.19 11.79 -1.19
CA TRP A 30 12.60 10.43 -1.57
C TRP A 30 11.84 9.89 -2.80
N ILE A 31 10.82 10.61 -3.27
CA ILE A 31 10.06 10.31 -4.50
C ILE A 31 10.11 11.51 -5.45
N THR A 32 10.68 11.32 -6.62
CA THR A 32 10.91 12.38 -7.62
C THR A 32 9.67 12.73 -8.47
N ALA A 33 8.67 11.83 -8.55
CA ALA A 33 7.38 12.09 -9.21
C ALA A 33 6.19 11.60 -8.35
N SER A 34 5.01 12.17 -8.55
CA SER A 34 3.81 11.65 -7.89
C SER A 34 3.45 10.26 -8.44
N ALA A 35 2.94 9.39 -7.58
CA ALA A 35 2.56 8.03 -7.96
C ALA A 35 1.37 7.54 -7.15
N TRP A 36 0.60 6.65 -7.73
CA TRP A 36 -0.52 6.01 -7.07
C TRP A 36 -0.04 4.95 -6.07
N THR A 37 -0.81 4.76 -5.00
CA THR A 37 -0.62 3.69 -4.02
C THR A 37 -1.98 3.22 -3.48
N ILE A 38 -1.96 2.22 -2.61
CA ILE A 38 -3.05 1.88 -1.71
C ILE A 38 -2.78 2.46 -0.31
N PRO A 39 -3.81 2.70 0.52
CA PRO A 39 -3.64 3.22 1.86
C PRO A 39 -2.73 2.34 2.71
N GLY A 40 -1.88 2.95 3.54
CA GLY A 40 -0.93 2.20 4.36
C GLY A 40 0.21 3.03 4.91
N GLY A 41 0.88 2.47 5.91
CA GLY A 41 1.95 3.18 6.61
C GLY A 41 2.77 2.26 7.51
N LYS A 42 3.53 2.89 8.40
CA LYS A 42 4.44 2.18 9.32
C LYS A 42 3.65 1.66 10.51
N VAL A 43 4.03 0.48 10.99
CA VAL A 43 3.48 -0.08 12.22
C VAL A 43 4.19 0.57 13.41
N GLU A 44 3.42 1.04 14.39
CA GLU A 44 3.98 1.62 15.60
C GLU A 44 4.49 0.55 16.58
N VAL A 45 5.39 0.93 17.49
CA VAL A 45 5.95 -0.02 18.47
C VAL A 45 4.86 -0.49 19.42
N GLY A 46 4.63 -1.81 19.44
CA GLY A 46 3.60 -2.44 20.28
C GLY A 46 2.21 -2.50 19.64
N GLU A 47 2.06 -2.02 18.40
CA GLU A 47 0.82 -2.07 17.63
C GLU A 47 0.69 -3.40 16.88
N ARG A 48 -0.52 -3.96 16.80
CA ARG A 48 -0.78 -5.13 15.95
C ARG A 48 -0.88 -4.71 14.48
N LEU A 49 -0.51 -5.61 13.57
CA LEU A 49 -0.55 -5.33 12.13
C LEU A 49 -1.96 -4.98 11.62
N ASP A 50 -3.00 -5.67 12.11
CA ASP A 50 -4.38 -5.42 11.72
C ASP A 50 -4.94 -4.11 12.32
N GLU A 51 -4.51 -3.74 13.52
CA GLU A 51 -4.81 -2.45 14.14
C GLU A 51 -4.16 -1.30 13.35
N ALA A 52 -2.88 -1.43 13.02
CA ALA A 52 -2.15 -0.48 12.18
C ALA A 52 -2.85 -0.31 10.82
N ALA A 53 -3.23 -1.41 10.18
CA ALA A 53 -3.89 -1.39 8.88
C ALA A 53 -5.25 -0.66 8.93
N ALA A 54 -6.06 -0.93 9.96
CA ALA A 54 -7.33 -0.24 10.16
C ALA A 54 -7.15 1.26 10.49
N ARG A 55 -6.12 1.61 11.27
CA ARG A 55 -5.75 3.00 11.59
C ARG A 55 -5.35 3.75 10.32
N GLU A 56 -4.37 3.24 9.57
CA GLU A 56 -3.87 3.88 8.34
C GLU A 56 -4.99 4.05 7.30
N LEU A 57 -5.82 3.02 7.10
CA LEU A 57 -6.98 3.13 6.22
C LEU A 57 -7.87 4.32 6.63
N ARG A 58 -8.21 4.42 7.91
CA ARG A 58 -9.04 5.51 8.42
C ARG A 58 -8.34 6.87 8.29
N GLU A 59 -7.07 6.95 8.64
CA GLU A 59 -6.29 8.20 8.66
C GLU A 59 -6.11 8.80 7.27
N GLU A 60 -5.94 7.97 6.24
CA GLU A 60 -5.69 8.44 4.87
C GLU A 60 -6.93 8.53 3.97
N THR A 61 -7.99 7.76 4.29
CA THR A 61 -9.19 7.65 3.44
C THR A 61 -10.51 7.99 4.11
N GLY A 62 -10.54 8.10 5.43
CA GLY A 62 -11.80 8.18 6.21
C GLY A 62 -12.62 6.88 6.26
N LEU A 63 -12.19 5.80 5.59
CA LEU A 63 -12.89 4.51 5.63
C LEU A 63 -12.64 3.79 6.95
N LEU A 64 -13.70 3.29 7.58
CA LEU A 64 -13.63 2.60 8.87
C LEU A 64 -13.91 1.11 8.72
N VAL A 65 -12.99 0.29 9.23
CA VAL A 65 -13.09 -1.18 9.28
C VAL A 65 -12.68 -1.65 10.68
N GLU A 66 -13.31 -2.71 11.18
CA GLU A 66 -12.83 -3.36 12.41
C GLU A 66 -11.58 -4.18 12.07
N PRO A 67 -10.49 -4.12 12.88
CA PRO A 67 -9.28 -4.90 12.62
C PRO A 67 -9.54 -6.40 12.40
N ALA A 68 -10.53 -6.97 13.10
CA ALA A 68 -10.90 -8.38 12.99
C ALA A 68 -11.53 -8.76 11.63
N ASP A 69 -12.04 -7.78 10.87
CA ASP A 69 -12.63 -8.00 9.55
C ASP A 69 -11.57 -7.90 8.43
N LEU A 70 -10.37 -7.41 8.75
CA LEU A 70 -9.26 -7.35 7.80
C LEU A 70 -8.66 -8.74 7.59
N ARG A 71 -8.41 -9.07 6.32
CA ARG A 71 -7.77 -10.33 5.93
C ARG A 71 -6.40 -10.09 5.35
N LEU A 72 -5.35 -10.67 5.93
CA LEU A 72 -4.02 -10.68 5.30
C LEU A 72 -4.10 -11.44 3.96
N VAL A 73 -3.81 -10.76 2.86
CA VAL A 73 -3.88 -11.34 1.50
C VAL A 73 -2.52 -11.39 0.81
N HIS A 74 -1.57 -10.55 1.21
CA HIS A 74 -0.26 -10.52 0.59
C HIS A 74 0.83 -10.09 1.58
N THR A 75 2.06 -10.53 1.33
CA THR A 75 3.24 -10.03 2.04
C THR A 75 4.34 -9.72 1.02
N VAL A 76 4.91 -8.52 1.10
CA VAL A 76 6.07 -8.14 0.27
C VAL A 76 7.30 -8.01 1.14
N GLN A 77 8.36 -8.74 0.80
CA GLN A 77 9.67 -8.56 1.43
C GLN A 77 10.53 -7.63 0.58
N VAL A 78 10.83 -6.46 1.12
CA VAL A 78 11.60 -5.43 0.44
C VAL A 78 13.04 -5.42 0.97
N ARG A 79 14.01 -5.64 0.07
CA ARG A 79 15.44 -5.68 0.41
C ARG A 79 16.00 -4.29 0.74
N THR A 80 15.54 -3.27 0.04
CA THR A 80 15.99 -1.89 0.20
C THR A 80 14.78 -0.99 0.10
N GLY A 81 14.52 -0.23 1.17
CA GLY A 81 13.36 0.65 1.25
C GLY A 81 13.42 1.79 0.24
N TRP A 82 12.32 2.54 0.15
CA TRP A 82 12.25 3.71 -0.73
C TRP A 82 13.23 4.83 -0.34
N ASP A 83 13.65 4.84 0.93
CA ASP A 83 14.73 5.69 1.42
C ASP A 83 16.13 5.27 0.92
N GLY A 84 16.26 4.08 0.33
CA GLY A 84 17.51 3.53 -0.17
C GLY A 84 18.33 2.79 0.90
N GLU A 85 17.84 2.68 2.14
CA GLU A 85 18.64 2.21 3.26
C GLU A 85 17.98 1.05 4.02
N HIS A 86 16.69 1.14 4.32
CA HIS A 86 16.09 0.25 5.32
C HIS A 86 15.22 -0.85 4.69
N PRO A 87 15.54 -2.14 4.87
CA PRO A 87 14.65 -3.23 4.46
C PRO A 87 13.37 -3.22 5.30
N PHE A 88 12.27 -3.70 4.72
CA PHE A 88 11.00 -3.82 5.44
C PHE A 88 10.12 -4.97 4.94
N LEU A 89 9.18 -5.40 5.79
CA LEU A 89 8.05 -6.26 5.40
C LEU A 89 6.79 -5.41 5.25
N LEU A 90 6.13 -5.53 4.10
CA LEU A 90 4.80 -4.96 3.88
C LEU A 90 3.75 -6.07 4.04
N SER A 91 2.90 -5.96 5.06
CA SER A 91 1.74 -6.83 5.24
C SER A 91 0.50 -6.18 4.62
N VAL A 92 -0.07 -6.80 3.59
CA VAL A 92 -1.21 -6.23 2.85
C VAL A 92 -2.49 -6.93 3.26
N PHE A 93 -3.42 -6.14 3.79
CA PHE A 93 -4.74 -6.58 4.21
C PHE A 93 -5.79 -6.23 3.15
N LEU A 94 -6.87 -6.98 3.17
CA LEU A 94 -8.06 -6.77 2.35
C LEU A 94 -9.21 -6.33 3.24
N ALA A 95 -9.85 -5.23 2.85
CA ALA A 95 -11.16 -4.81 3.33
C ALA A 95 -12.18 -4.95 2.19
N THR A 96 -13.31 -5.62 2.44
CA THR A 96 -14.43 -5.74 1.49
C THR A 96 -15.73 -5.13 2.01
N ALA A 97 -15.70 -4.60 3.23
CA ALA A 97 -16.78 -3.88 3.85
C ALA A 97 -16.19 -2.82 4.77
N TRP A 98 -16.81 -1.65 4.82
CA TRP A 98 -16.38 -0.51 5.63
C TRP A 98 -17.56 0.43 5.87
N ARG A 99 -17.34 1.40 6.75
CA ARG A 99 -18.20 2.58 6.92
C ARG A 99 -17.46 3.83 6.42
N GLY A 100 -18.20 4.88 6.12
CA GLY A 100 -17.64 6.14 5.64
C GLY A 100 -17.53 6.21 4.12
N GLU A 101 -17.04 7.36 3.65
CA GLU A 101 -16.87 7.67 2.22
C GLU A 101 -15.39 7.95 1.94
N LEU A 102 -14.89 7.46 0.81
CA LEU A 102 -13.50 7.67 0.41
C LEU A 102 -13.23 9.17 0.28
N THR A 103 -12.38 9.69 1.15
CA THR A 103 -12.03 11.10 1.25
C THR A 103 -10.52 11.22 1.45
N ASN A 104 -9.88 12.14 0.75
CA ASN A 104 -8.50 12.48 1.05
C ASN A 104 -8.43 13.27 2.37
N THR A 105 -8.07 12.59 3.46
CA THR A 105 -7.99 13.16 4.81
C THR A 105 -6.60 13.70 5.14
N GLU A 106 -5.60 13.43 4.31
CA GLU A 106 -4.22 13.92 4.44
C GLU A 106 -3.76 14.68 3.18
N PRO A 107 -4.34 15.86 2.90
CA PRO A 107 -4.04 16.62 1.67
C PRO A 107 -2.59 17.11 1.57
N ASP A 108 -1.85 17.11 2.68
CA ASP A 108 -0.41 17.44 2.69
C ASP A 108 0.46 16.29 2.15
N LYS A 109 -0.04 15.06 2.14
CA LYS A 109 0.67 13.85 1.63
C LYS A 109 0.11 13.36 0.30
N HIS A 110 -1.22 13.42 0.15
CA HIS A 110 -1.93 12.88 -1.00
C HIS A 110 -2.55 14.01 -1.82
N LEU A 111 -2.34 13.96 -3.14
CA LEU A 111 -2.95 14.86 -4.11
C LEU A 111 -4.42 14.53 -4.36
N ASP A 112 -4.79 13.25 -4.24
CA ASP A 112 -6.15 12.76 -4.47
C ASP A 112 -6.38 11.40 -3.79
N ALA A 113 -7.65 11.05 -3.58
CA ALA A 113 -8.11 9.74 -3.12
C ALA A 113 -9.30 9.30 -3.97
N VAL A 114 -9.15 8.25 -4.76
CA VAL A 114 -10.15 7.86 -5.77
C VAL A 114 -10.46 6.37 -5.77
N TRP A 115 -11.67 6.04 -6.19
CA TRP A 115 -12.04 4.68 -6.55
C TRP A 115 -11.55 4.37 -7.96
N SER A 116 -10.50 3.56 -8.08
CA SER A 116 -9.96 3.13 -9.37
C SER A 116 -10.58 1.81 -9.84
N PRO A 117 -10.79 1.61 -11.15
CA PRO A 117 -11.18 0.32 -11.70
C PRO A 117 -10.15 -0.76 -11.38
N ALA A 118 -10.59 -1.91 -10.86
CA ALA A 118 -9.68 -3.01 -10.53
C ALA A 118 -9.09 -3.68 -11.79
N ASP A 119 -9.76 -3.56 -12.94
CA ASP A 119 -9.29 -4.01 -14.25
C ASP A 119 -8.46 -2.94 -15.00
N GLY A 120 -8.29 -1.76 -14.41
CA GLY A 120 -7.59 -0.62 -14.97
C GLY A 120 -6.89 0.19 -13.89
N LEU A 121 -5.91 -0.42 -13.21
CA LEU A 121 -5.15 0.24 -12.14
C LEU A 121 -4.46 1.51 -12.67
N PRO A 122 -4.45 2.59 -11.88
CA PRO A 122 -3.84 3.84 -12.30
C PRO A 122 -2.31 3.73 -12.31
N LEU A 123 -1.66 4.48 -13.20
CA LEU A 123 -0.21 4.53 -13.36
C LEU A 123 0.28 5.99 -13.43
N PRO A 124 1.52 6.28 -13.02
CA PRO A 124 2.49 5.37 -12.37
C PRO A 124 2.06 5.00 -10.94
N MET A 125 2.42 3.81 -10.46
CA MET A 125 2.04 3.30 -9.13
C MET A 125 3.27 2.73 -8.41
N PHE A 126 3.27 2.82 -7.07
CA PHE A 126 4.29 2.18 -6.26
C PHE A 126 4.39 0.68 -6.57
N PRO A 127 5.60 0.15 -6.86
CA PRO A 127 5.77 -1.24 -7.28
C PRO A 127 5.23 -2.28 -6.29
N THR A 128 5.36 -2.04 -4.98
CA THR A 128 4.83 -2.93 -3.93
C THR A 128 3.31 -2.92 -3.90
N ALA A 129 2.67 -1.76 -4.04
CA ALA A 129 1.21 -1.63 -4.13
C ALA A 129 0.68 -2.29 -5.41
N HIS A 130 1.33 -2.05 -6.56
CA HIS A 130 0.96 -2.63 -7.84
C HIS A 130 1.08 -4.17 -7.82
N ALA A 131 2.17 -4.71 -7.25
CA ALA A 131 2.35 -6.14 -7.10
C ALA A 131 1.26 -6.76 -6.22
N ALA A 132 0.98 -6.17 -5.06
CA ALA A 132 -0.04 -6.67 -4.14
C ALA A 132 -1.45 -6.66 -4.76
N LEU A 133 -1.82 -5.57 -5.44
CA LEU A 133 -3.09 -5.47 -6.17
C LEU A 133 -3.17 -6.52 -7.29
N THR A 134 -2.13 -6.64 -8.12
CA THR A 134 -2.10 -7.60 -9.23
C THR A 134 -2.24 -9.04 -8.74
N HIS A 135 -1.53 -9.42 -7.66
CA HIS A 135 -1.64 -10.75 -7.08
C HIS A 135 -3.01 -11.01 -6.46
N HIS A 136 -3.57 -10.05 -5.74
CA HIS A 136 -4.92 -10.15 -5.18
C HIS A 136 -5.98 -10.35 -6.27
N LEU A 137 -5.92 -9.54 -7.34
CA LEU A 137 -6.91 -9.55 -8.42
C LEU A 137 -6.80 -10.78 -9.33
N SER A 138 -5.60 -11.34 -9.50
CA SER A 138 -5.37 -12.56 -10.30
C SER A 138 -5.53 -13.86 -9.53
N GLY A 139 -5.73 -13.80 -8.19
CA GLY A 139 -5.72 -14.99 -7.33
C GLY A 139 -4.34 -15.64 -7.24
N GLY A 140 -3.27 -14.83 -7.37
CA GLY A 140 -1.89 -15.28 -7.32
C GLY A 140 -1.41 -15.68 -5.92
N ARG A 141 -0.12 -15.95 -5.79
CA ARG A 141 0.51 -16.29 -4.51
C ARG A 141 0.51 -15.06 -3.59
N GLY A 142 0.19 -15.25 -2.31
CA GLY A 142 0.17 -14.18 -1.29
C GLY A 142 1.54 -13.71 -0.80
N PHE A 143 2.59 -13.84 -1.62
CA PHE A 143 3.95 -13.45 -1.26
C PHE A 143 4.74 -12.97 -2.48
N SER A 144 5.48 -11.89 -2.34
CA SER A 144 6.46 -11.43 -3.33
C SER A 144 7.71 -10.83 -2.67
N THR A 145 8.77 -10.73 -3.45
CA THR A 145 10.04 -10.10 -3.07
C THR A 145 10.29 -8.89 -3.95
N TYR A 146 10.99 -7.88 -3.42
CA TYR A 146 11.40 -6.72 -4.18
C TYR A 146 12.84 -6.32 -3.87
N GLY A 147 13.62 -6.04 -4.91
CA GLY A 147 15.07 -5.75 -4.82
C GLY A 147 15.97 -6.98 -4.62
N TRP A 148 15.44 -8.19 -4.81
CA TRP A 148 16.20 -9.44 -4.63
C TRP A 148 16.73 -10.02 -5.95
N ASP A 149 16.07 -9.74 -7.07
CA ASP A 149 16.32 -10.41 -8.35
C ASP A 149 17.23 -9.61 -9.31
N ASP A 150 17.67 -8.41 -8.92
CA ASP A 150 18.64 -7.59 -9.68
C ASP A 150 19.72 -7.01 -8.76
N GLU A 151 20.99 -7.35 -9.02
CA GLU A 151 22.12 -6.64 -8.44
C GLU A 151 22.29 -5.29 -9.16
N GLY A 152 21.78 -4.21 -8.56
CA GLY A 152 21.89 -2.85 -9.10
C GLY A 152 20.58 -2.17 -9.47
N PHE A 153 19.43 -2.80 -9.17
CA PHE A 153 18.13 -2.17 -9.37
C PHE A 153 17.90 -1.02 -8.38
N ASP A 154 17.77 0.21 -8.90
CA ASP A 154 17.38 1.39 -8.13
C ASP A 154 15.85 1.41 -7.96
N PRO A 155 15.30 1.28 -6.75
CA PRO A 155 13.87 1.38 -6.51
C PRO A 155 13.23 2.70 -7.02
N ARG A 156 14.03 3.76 -7.22
CA ARG A 156 13.58 5.04 -7.78
C ARG A 156 13.30 4.98 -9.28
N ALA A 157 13.83 4.00 -10.00
CA ALA A 157 13.64 3.86 -11.45
C ALA A 157 12.17 3.67 -11.87
N LEU A 158 11.28 3.31 -10.93
CA LEU A 158 9.85 3.13 -11.16
C LEU A 158 8.98 4.34 -10.80
N ILE A 159 9.57 5.42 -10.26
CA ILE A 159 8.86 6.66 -9.91
C ILE A 159 9.50 7.90 -10.54
N GLY A 160 9.91 7.75 -11.80
CA GLY A 160 10.43 8.84 -12.63
C GLY A 160 11.93 9.03 -12.51
N ALA A 161 12.61 8.87 -13.65
CA ALA A 161 13.97 9.36 -13.88
C ALA A 161 14.03 10.88 -13.82
#